data_AF-A0A7Y4VVT9-F1
#
_entry.id   AF-A0A7Y4VVT9-F1
#
_cell.length_a   1.000
_cell.length_b   1.000
_cell.length_c   1.000
_cell.angle_alpha   90.00
_cell.angle_beta   90.00
_cell.angle_gamma   90.00
#
_symmetry.space_group_name_H-M   'P 1'
#
loop_
_entity.id
_entity.type
_entity.pdbx_description
1 polymer ?
#
loop_
_entity_poly.entity_id
_entity_poly.type
_entity_poly.pdbx_seq_one_letter_code
_entity_poly.pdbx_strand_id
1 'polypeptide(L)'
;MIERRASFIGGMLVTVAMLLPQPLAAQGGGGGGQPSPMRDAQRLDSEGKHTEARAIFQKLIDEAADPAARAAAQRRMAMSYAFEGNCAKTTEYEEKVIAYWVTREQAEPQNAFYQQGEMANEAARVCIDAGKLDEAERLYRRGSALGLKEPEPRTHPKSLWDYRMAHAFARLAARRGNKAEAAKQVAVARRMLDSDTAMARQQERFFPYLVGYVALYTGDLATAEAELTKAVTMPGNQNDPFQHYLLAEVFAKKGEAAKAKELYKKAYDLATGHNPPAAFTRPAAREKAGSGT
;
A
#
# COMPACT_ATOMS: atom_id res chain seq x y z
N MET A 1 -47.67 47.27 42.84
CA MET A 1 -48.49 46.23 42.19
C MET A 1 -48.24 46.34 40.70
N ILE A 2 -47.20 45.66 40.21
CA ILE A 2 -46.75 45.72 38.80
C ILE A 2 -46.35 44.29 38.43
N GLU A 3 -47.14 43.69 37.55
CA GLU A 3 -46.96 42.34 36.99
C GLU A 3 -45.70 42.27 36.13
N ARG A 4 -44.84 41.27 36.39
CA ARG A 4 -43.77 40.87 35.47
C ARG A 4 -44.29 39.75 34.58
N ARG A 5 -44.50 40.07 33.30
CA ARG A 5 -44.71 39.08 32.23
C ARG A 5 -43.37 38.42 31.89
N ALA A 6 -43.27 37.12 32.12
CA ALA A 6 -42.18 36.29 31.63
C ALA A 6 -42.46 35.90 30.16
N SER A 7 -41.59 36.32 29.24
CA SER A 7 -41.58 35.83 27.86
C SER A 7 -40.78 34.54 27.79
N PHE A 8 -41.47 33.45 27.46
CA PHE A 8 -40.87 32.19 27.02
C PHE A 8 -40.33 32.38 25.60
N ILE A 9 -39.01 32.31 25.42
CA ILE A 9 -38.38 32.09 24.11
C ILE A 9 -38.05 30.60 24.03
N GLY A 10 -38.84 29.88 23.24
CA GLY A 10 -38.57 28.49 22.88
C GLY A 10 -37.36 28.41 21.96
N GLY A 11 -36.24 27.93 22.50
CA GLY A 11 -35.07 27.52 21.74
C GLY A 11 -35.33 26.19 21.05
N MET A 12 -35.58 26.24 19.74
CA MET A 12 -35.71 25.07 18.87
C MET A 12 -34.32 24.43 18.71
N LEU A 13 -34.10 23.32 19.41
CA LEU A 13 -32.93 22.44 19.25
C LEU A 13 -33.00 21.80 17.86
N VAL A 14 -32.26 22.35 16.90
CA VAL A 14 -31.98 21.72 15.62
C VAL A 14 -30.89 20.68 15.85
N THR A 15 -31.31 19.43 16.05
CA THR A 15 -30.43 18.28 16.09
C THR A 15 -29.92 18.02 14.67
N VAL A 16 -28.73 18.50 14.35
CA VAL A 16 -28.01 18.13 13.12
C VAL A 16 -27.59 16.67 13.26
N ALA A 17 -28.37 15.77 12.67
CA ALA A 17 -27.99 14.38 12.51
C ALA A 17 -26.76 14.32 11.59
N MET A 18 -25.58 14.08 12.18
CA MET A 18 -24.39 13.75 11.42
C MET A 18 -24.61 12.42 10.70
N LEU A 19 -24.95 12.48 9.41
CA LEU A 19 -24.89 11.36 8.49
C LEU A 19 -23.42 10.99 8.29
N LEU A 20 -22.93 10.09 9.14
CA LEU A 20 -21.69 9.37 8.89
C LEU A 20 -21.88 8.53 7.61
N PRO A 21 -20.96 8.57 6.63
CA PRO A 21 -20.99 7.63 5.52
C PRO A 21 -20.79 6.23 6.10
N GLN A 22 -21.84 5.42 6.07
CA GLN A 22 -21.72 4.00 6.38
C GLN A 22 -20.90 3.34 5.27
N PRO A 23 -19.95 2.45 5.60
CA PRO A 23 -19.39 1.58 4.59
C PRO A 23 -20.55 0.74 4.05
N LEU A 24 -20.82 0.84 2.74
CA LEU A 24 -21.63 -0.14 2.03
C LEU A 24 -20.89 -1.48 2.10
N ALA A 25 -21.10 -2.20 3.21
CA ALA A 25 -20.93 -3.63 3.25
C ALA A 25 -21.97 -4.21 2.28
N ALA A 26 -21.50 -4.63 1.11
CA ALA A 26 -22.24 -5.54 0.26
C ALA A 26 -22.59 -6.77 1.12
N GLN A 27 -23.86 -6.89 1.49
CA GLN A 27 -24.39 -8.08 2.16
C GLN A 27 -24.37 -9.23 1.15
N GLY A 28 -23.30 -10.01 1.17
CA GLY A 28 -23.29 -11.38 0.67
C GLY A 28 -23.81 -12.30 1.77
N GLY A 29 -24.99 -12.86 1.56
CA GLY A 29 -25.68 -13.75 2.48
C GLY A 29 -24.84 -14.94 2.97
N GLY A 30 -25.10 -15.33 4.21
CA GLY A 30 -24.51 -16.49 4.85
C GLY A 30 -24.92 -17.79 4.16
N GLY A 31 -23.93 -18.51 3.67
CA GLY A 31 -23.96 -19.94 3.41
C GLY A 31 -22.62 -20.50 3.83
N GLY A 32 -22.59 -21.64 4.52
CA GLY A 32 -21.37 -22.37 4.87
C GLY A 32 -20.60 -22.68 3.59
N GLY A 33 -19.67 -21.78 3.24
CA GLY A 33 -19.33 -21.53 1.85
C GLY A 33 -18.05 -22.23 1.46
N GLN A 34 -18.10 -22.98 0.36
CA GLN A 34 -16.88 -23.30 -0.37
C GLN A 34 -16.05 -22.02 -0.57
N PRO A 35 -14.70 -22.11 -0.50
CA PRO A 35 -13.87 -20.94 -0.74
C PRO A 35 -14.24 -20.35 -2.10
N SER A 36 -14.44 -19.03 -2.15
CA SER A 36 -14.61 -18.32 -3.41
C SER A 36 -13.40 -18.65 -4.31
N PRO A 37 -13.59 -18.87 -5.63
CA PRO A 37 -12.47 -19.12 -6.55
C PRO A 37 -11.35 -18.07 -6.44
N MET A 38 -11.72 -16.82 -6.10
CA MET A 38 -10.79 -15.75 -5.81
C MET A 38 -9.86 -16.05 -4.63
N ARG A 39 -10.41 -16.57 -3.52
CA ARG A 39 -9.63 -16.93 -2.32
C ARG A 39 -8.74 -18.15 -2.59
N ASP A 40 -9.23 -19.12 -3.35
CA ASP A 40 -8.43 -20.28 -3.74
C ASP A 40 -7.22 -19.89 -4.58
N ALA A 41 -7.41 -19.02 -5.58
CA ALA A 41 -6.30 -18.52 -6.40
C ALA A 41 -5.25 -17.75 -5.56
N GLN A 42 -5.68 -16.89 -4.63
CA GLN A 42 -4.77 -16.17 -3.73
C GLN A 42 -3.98 -17.11 -2.81
N ARG A 43 -4.63 -18.18 -2.33
CA ARG A 43 -3.98 -19.23 -1.54
C ARG A 43 -2.94 -19.96 -2.39
N LEU A 44 -3.28 -20.35 -3.62
CA LEU A 44 -2.35 -20.99 -4.55
C LEU A 44 -1.12 -20.11 -4.83
N ASP A 45 -1.28 -18.80 -5.04
CA ASP A 45 -0.15 -17.87 -5.14
C ASP A 45 0.72 -17.89 -3.88
N SER A 46 0.10 -17.86 -2.70
CA SER A 46 0.82 -17.93 -1.42
C SER A 46 1.55 -19.27 -1.24
N GLU A 47 1.09 -20.34 -1.88
CA GLU A 47 1.76 -21.65 -1.89
C GLU A 47 2.88 -21.74 -2.95
N GLY A 48 3.05 -20.73 -3.81
CA GLY A 48 3.98 -20.74 -4.94
C GLY A 48 3.43 -21.41 -6.20
N LYS A 49 2.14 -21.75 -6.23
CA LYS A 49 1.46 -22.41 -7.36
C LYS A 49 0.88 -21.37 -8.32
N HIS A 50 1.74 -20.49 -8.81
CA HIS A 50 1.34 -19.30 -9.56
C HIS A 50 0.61 -19.62 -10.87
N THR A 51 1.05 -20.65 -11.61
CA THR A 51 0.38 -21.04 -12.87
C THR A 51 -1.06 -21.49 -12.64
N GLU A 52 -1.32 -22.26 -11.59
CA GLU A 52 -2.67 -22.70 -11.21
C GLU A 52 -3.53 -21.51 -10.75
N ALA A 53 -2.96 -20.62 -9.92
CA ALA A 53 -3.63 -19.40 -9.49
C ALA A 53 -4.05 -18.52 -10.67
N ARG A 54 -3.13 -18.29 -11.63
CA ARG A 54 -3.39 -17.50 -12.83
C ARG A 54 -4.44 -18.12 -13.74
N ALA A 55 -4.52 -19.45 -13.85
CA ALA A 55 -5.58 -20.10 -14.60
C ALA A 55 -6.97 -19.74 -14.02
N ILE A 56 -7.10 -19.74 -12.68
CA ILE A 56 -8.35 -19.34 -12.02
C ILE A 56 -8.62 -17.85 -12.20
N PHE A 57 -7.62 -16.96 -12.03
CA PHE A 57 -7.81 -15.53 -12.24
C PHE A 57 -8.21 -15.22 -13.69
N GLN A 58 -7.62 -15.90 -14.67
CA GLN A 58 -7.97 -15.71 -16.08
C GLN A 58 -9.43 -16.09 -16.33
N LYS A 59 -9.88 -17.23 -15.80
CA LYS A 59 -11.30 -17.62 -15.85
C LYS A 59 -12.21 -16.55 -15.23
N LEU A 60 -11.84 -16.01 -14.07
CA LEU A 60 -12.60 -14.93 -13.41
C LEU A 60 -12.63 -13.63 -14.23
N ILE A 61 -11.59 -13.33 -15.01
CA ILE A 61 -11.54 -12.17 -15.91
C ILE A 61 -12.47 -12.37 -17.11
N ASP A 62 -12.43 -13.57 -17.70
CA ASP A 62 -13.18 -13.92 -18.91
C ASP A 62 -14.68 -14.02 -18.62
N GLU A 63 -15.05 -14.61 -17.49
CA GLU A 63 -16.44 -14.85 -17.06
C GLU A 63 -17.02 -13.73 -16.16
N ALA A 64 -16.29 -12.62 -16.01
CA ALA A 64 -16.72 -11.52 -15.15
C ALA A 64 -18.12 -10.99 -15.53
N ALA A 65 -19.02 -10.93 -14.54
CA ALA A 65 -20.40 -10.48 -14.73
C ALA A 65 -20.51 -8.99 -15.14
N ASP A 66 -19.54 -8.18 -14.71
CA ASP A 66 -19.48 -6.76 -15.01
C ASP A 66 -18.02 -6.25 -15.09
N PRO A 67 -17.79 -5.03 -15.61
CA PRO A 67 -16.44 -4.46 -15.72
C PRO A 67 -15.70 -4.28 -14.39
N ALA A 68 -16.40 -4.04 -13.28
CA ALA A 68 -15.80 -3.86 -11.97
C ALA A 68 -15.27 -5.19 -11.42
N ALA A 69 -16.05 -6.27 -11.55
CA ALA A 69 -15.63 -7.63 -11.24
C ALA A 69 -14.41 -8.05 -12.09
N ARG A 70 -14.40 -7.70 -13.38
CA ARG A 70 -13.25 -7.95 -14.26
C ARG A 70 -12.01 -7.21 -13.78
N ALA A 71 -12.12 -5.92 -13.48
CA ALA A 71 -11.01 -5.11 -12.98
C ALA A 71 -10.47 -5.64 -11.64
N ALA A 72 -11.35 -6.09 -10.74
CA ALA A 72 -10.95 -6.72 -9.49
C ALA A 72 -10.12 -8.00 -9.73
N ALA A 73 -10.53 -8.86 -10.67
CA ALA A 73 -9.78 -10.06 -11.04
C ALA A 73 -8.44 -9.73 -11.75
N GLN A 74 -8.41 -8.69 -12.59
CA GLN A 74 -7.18 -8.19 -13.23
C GLN A 74 -6.15 -7.70 -12.20
N ARG A 75 -6.58 -6.96 -11.17
CA ARG A 75 -5.68 -6.56 -10.08
C ARG A 75 -5.08 -7.76 -9.35
N ARG A 76 -5.85 -8.83 -9.16
CA ARG A 76 -5.31 -10.08 -8.58
C ARG A 76 -4.34 -10.76 -9.53
N MET A 77 -4.63 -10.81 -10.83
CA MET A 77 -3.64 -11.30 -11.79
C MET A 77 -2.33 -10.49 -11.73
N ALA A 78 -2.39 -9.17 -11.58
CA ALA A 78 -1.20 -8.32 -11.42
C ALA A 78 -0.36 -8.71 -10.19
N MET A 79 -1.01 -8.94 -9.05
CA MET A 79 -0.33 -9.39 -7.82
C MET A 79 0.19 -10.82 -7.92
N SER A 80 -0.46 -11.72 -8.65
CA SER A 80 0.07 -13.07 -8.92
C SER A 80 1.43 -13.01 -9.62
N TYR A 81 1.58 -12.13 -10.61
CA TYR A 81 2.87 -11.86 -11.24
C TYR A 81 3.87 -11.17 -10.31
N ALA A 82 3.40 -10.39 -9.33
CA ALA A 82 4.25 -9.73 -8.35
C ALA A 82 4.97 -10.71 -7.41
N PHE A 83 4.35 -11.87 -7.10
CA PHE A 83 5.01 -12.94 -6.33
C PHE A 83 6.27 -13.48 -7.02
N GLU A 84 6.36 -13.35 -8.34
CA GLU A 84 7.54 -13.74 -9.13
C GLU A 84 8.42 -12.53 -9.49
N GLY A 85 8.17 -11.36 -8.89
CA GLY A 85 8.90 -10.12 -9.18
C GLY A 85 8.71 -9.61 -10.62
N ASN A 86 7.66 -10.05 -11.33
CA ASN A 86 7.46 -9.71 -12.74
C ASN A 86 6.80 -8.34 -12.90
N CYS A 87 7.59 -7.28 -12.71
CA CYS A 87 7.20 -5.88 -12.87
C CYS A 87 6.48 -5.59 -14.20
N ALA A 88 6.93 -6.17 -15.31
CA ALA A 88 6.33 -5.92 -16.62
C ALA A 88 4.90 -6.45 -16.70
N LYS A 89 4.66 -7.69 -16.27
CA LYS A 89 3.32 -8.29 -16.27
C LYS A 89 2.42 -7.69 -15.19
N THR A 90 2.94 -7.37 -14.01
CA THR A 90 2.18 -6.63 -13.01
C THR A 90 1.69 -5.31 -13.59
N THR A 91 2.58 -4.53 -14.22
CA THR A 91 2.22 -3.26 -14.85
C THR A 91 1.16 -3.47 -15.94
N GLU A 92 1.34 -4.45 -16.84
CA GLU A 92 0.36 -4.75 -17.90
C GLU A 92 -1.07 -4.94 -17.35
N TYR A 93 -1.22 -5.67 -16.25
CA TYR A 93 -2.54 -5.90 -15.67
C TYR A 93 -3.05 -4.70 -14.86
N GLU A 94 -2.20 -3.98 -14.13
CA GLU A 94 -2.60 -2.73 -13.46
C GLU A 94 -3.05 -1.66 -14.47
N GLU A 95 -2.47 -1.60 -15.68
CA GLU A 95 -2.96 -0.73 -16.75
C GLU A 95 -4.40 -1.05 -17.17
N LYS A 96 -4.79 -2.33 -17.17
CA LYS A 96 -6.18 -2.74 -17.45
C LYS A 96 -7.13 -2.27 -16.34
N VAL A 97 -6.68 -2.30 -15.09
CA VAL A 97 -7.44 -1.78 -13.94
C VAL A 97 -7.55 -0.26 -14.00
N ILE A 98 -6.47 0.44 -14.35
CA ILE A 98 -6.49 1.89 -14.59
C ILE A 98 -7.48 2.23 -15.71
N ALA A 99 -7.48 1.47 -16.83
CA ALA A 99 -8.41 1.68 -17.93
C ALA A 99 -9.88 1.54 -17.48
N TYR A 100 -10.19 0.59 -16.59
CA TYR A 100 -11.51 0.53 -15.95
C TYR A 100 -11.81 1.80 -15.17
N TRP A 101 -10.89 2.29 -14.31
CA TRP A 101 -11.12 3.49 -13.51
C TRP A 101 -11.24 4.77 -14.34
N VAL A 102 -10.63 4.84 -15.52
CA VAL A 102 -10.88 5.92 -16.49
C VAL A 102 -12.37 5.99 -16.88
N THR A 103 -13.03 4.84 -17.07
CA THR A 103 -14.48 4.82 -17.38
C THR A 103 -15.36 5.33 -16.23
N ARG A 104 -14.81 5.43 -15.01
CA ARG A 104 -15.52 5.88 -13.80
C ARG A 104 -15.32 7.35 -13.50
N GLU A 105 -14.48 8.08 -14.24
CA GLU A 105 -14.15 9.49 -13.95
C GLU A 105 -15.38 10.40 -13.89
N GLN A 106 -16.39 10.20 -14.75
CA GLN A 106 -17.61 11.02 -14.70
C GLN A 106 -18.55 10.62 -13.56
N ALA A 107 -18.67 9.32 -13.28
CA ALA A 107 -19.64 8.78 -12.34
C ALA A 107 -19.14 8.85 -10.88
N GLU A 108 -17.84 8.71 -10.67
CA GLU A 108 -17.18 8.65 -9.36
C GLU A 108 -15.82 9.40 -9.40
N PRO A 109 -15.77 10.69 -9.77
CA PRO A 109 -14.52 11.39 -10.05
C PRO A 109 -13.50 11.31 -8.91
N GLN A 110 -13.94 11.45 -7.66
CA GLN A 110 -13.05 11.40 -6.50
C GLN A 110 -12.37 10.03 -6.35
N ASN A 111 -13.16 8.95 -6.46
CA ASN A 111 -12.67 7.58 -6.33
C ASN A 111 -11.86 7.17 -7.57
N ALA A 112 -12.31 7.51 -8.77
CA ALA A 112 -11.68 7.12 -10.02
C ALA A 112 -10.22 7.61 -10.10
N PHE A 113 -9.96 8.91 -9.93
CA PHE A 113 -8.60 9.44 -10.00
C PHE A 113 -7.71 8.92 -8.87
N TYR A 114 -8.26 8.75 -7.67
CA TYR A 114 -7.54 8.13 -6.56
C TYR A 114 -7.08 6.71 -6.91
N GLN A 115 -8.00 5.87 -7.39
CA GLN A 115 -7.71 4.48 -7.71
C GLN A 115 -6.73 4.36 -8.88
N GLN A 116 -6.86 5.19 -9.92
CA GLN A 116 -5.87 5.26 -11.00
C GLN A 116 -4.45 5.54 -10.47
N GLY A 117 -4.32 6.49 -9.54
CA GLY A 117 -3.07 6.80 -8.88
C GLY A 117 -2.53 5.65 -8.03
N GLU A 118 -3.41 4.98 -7.28
CA GLU A 118 -3.05 3.85 -6.43
C GLU A 118 -2.58 2.62 -7.23
N MET A 119 -3.23 2.27 -8.34
CA MET A 119 -2.81 1.13 -9.18
C MET A 119 -1.42 1.36 -9.80
N ALA A 120 -1.14 2.59 -10.24
CA ALA A 120 0.20 2.94 -10.72
C ALA A 120 1.25 2.87 -9.58
N ASN A 121 0.91 3.36 -8.39
CA ASN A 121 1.78 3.24 -7.22
C ASN A 121 1.99 1.80 -6.75
N GLU A 122 0.98 0.94 -6.88
CA GLU A 122 1.04 -0.49 -6.56
C GLU A 122 1.99 -1.22 -7.51
N ALA A 123 1.87 -1.01 -8.83
CA ALA A 123 2.84 -1.50 -9.82
C ALA A 123 4.25 -0.98 -9.53
N ALA A 124 4.40 0.31 -9.18
CA ALA A 124 5.69 0.91 -8.87
C ALA A 124 6.40 0.23 -7.68
N ARG A 125 5.65 -0.19 -6.66
CA ARG A 125 6.17 -0.94 -5.50
C ARG A 125 6.77 -2.28 -5.93
N VAL A 126 6.07 -3.00 -6.80
CA VAL A 126 6.57 -4.27 -7.36
C VAL A 126 7.83 -4.03 -8.19
N CYS A 127 7.86 -2.97 -8.99
CA CYS A 127 9.01 -2.65 -9.83
C CYS A 127 10.27 -2.25 -9.04
N ILE A 128 10.15 -1.48 -7.93
CA ILE A 128 11.31 -1.16 -7.09
C ILE A 128 11.87 -2.42 -6.40
N ASP A 129 11.00 -3.34 -5.97
CA ASP A 129 11.39 -4.59 -5.33
C ASP A 129 12.07 -5.54 -6.34
N ALA A 130 11.58 -5.56 -7.59
CA ALA A 130 12.20 -6.25 -8.72
C ALA A 130 13.47 -5.57 -9.28
N GLY A 131 13.91 -4.45 -8.69
CA GLY A 131 15.09 -3.70 -9.13
C GLY A 131 14.92 -2.92 -10.44
N LYS A 132 13.69 -2.80 -10.96
CA LYS A 132 13.35 -2.01 -12.15
C LYS A 132 13.10 -0.55 -11.76
N LEU A 133 14.17 0.12 -11.32
CA LEU A 133 14.08 1.42 -10.65
C LEU A 133 13.54 2.54 -11.56
N ASP A 134 13.91 2.56 -12.83
CA ASP A 134 13.44 3.59 -13.77
C ASP A 134 11.94 3.42 -14.08
N GLU A 135 11.49 2.19 -14.22
CA GLU A 135 10.08 1.89 -14.42
C GLU A 135 9.26 2.21 -13.16
N ALA A 136 9.77 1.86 -11.99
CA ALA A 136 9.17 2.25 -10.72
C ALA A 136 9.03 3.78 -10.59
N GLU A 137 10.06 4.54 -10.97
CA GLU A 137 9.99 6.01 -10.97
C GLU A 137 8.93 6.54 -11.93
N ARG A 138 8.89 6.02 -13.16
CA ARG A 138 7.88 6.38 -14.17
C ARG A 138 6.46 6.17 -13.63
N LEU A 139 6.24 5.02 -13.01
CA LEU A 139 4.94 4.65 -12.44
C LEU A 139 4.56 5.50 -11.23
N TYR A 140 5.49 5.82 -10.32
CA TYR A 140 5.21 6.75 -9.20
C TYR A 140 4.85 8.16 -9.69
N ARG A 141 5.59 8.68 -10.68
CA ARG A 141 5.27 9.99 -11.29
C ARG A 141 3.88 9.97 -11.92
N ARG A 142 3.55 8.91 -12.64
CA ARG A 142 2.24 8.71 -13.23
C ARG A 142 1.15 8.63 -12.15
N GLY A 143 1.38 7.87 -11.08
CA GLY A 143 0.42 7.71 -9.99
C GLY A 143 0.05 9.05 -9.36
N SER A 144 1.05 9.87 -9.01
CA SER A 144 0.82 11.23 -8.51
C SER A 144 0.12 12.11 -9.55
N ALA A 145 0.50 12.06 -10.83
CA ALA A 145 -0.14 12.85 -11.87
C ALA A 145 -1.62 12.50 -12.08
N LEU A 146 -1.99 11.22 -11.98
CA LEU A 146 -3.37 10.77 -12.07
C LEU A 146 -4.17 11.16 -10.83
N GLY A 147 -3.64 10.91 -9.64
CA GLY A 147 -4.29 11.24 -8.38
C GLY A 147 -4.57 12.74 -8.19
N LEU A 148 -3.70 13.61 -8.72
CA LEU A 148 -3.87 15.07 -8.65
C LEU A 148 -4.95 15.63 -9.58
N LYS A 149 -5.51 14.82 -10.47
CA LYS A 149 -6.65 15.19 -11.33
C LYS A 149 -7.99 15.15 -10.59
N GLU A 150 -8.03 14.68 -9.34
CA GLU A 150 -9.24 14.72 -8.52
C GLU A 150 -9.83 16.16 -8.51
N PRO A 151 -11.12 16.33 -8.89
CA PRO A 151 -11.75 17.64 -8.94
C PRO A 151 -12.13 18.14 -7.54
N GLU A 152 -12.38 19.44 -7.43
CA GLU A 152 -12.86 20.03 -6.18
C GLU A 152 -14.34 19.67 -5.92
N PRO A 153 -14.75 19.47 -4.65
CA PRO A 153 -13.89 19.43 -3.46
C PRO A 153 -13.10 18.11 -3.37
N ARG A 154 -11.79 18.21 -3.15
CA ARG A 154 -10.93 17.02 -3.03
C ARG A 154 -11.15 16.25 -1.73
N THR A 155 -11.18 14.93 -1.84
CA THR A 155 -11.14 13.99 -0.71
C THR A 155 -9.72 13.53 -0.40
N HIS A 156 -8.80 13.57 -1.39
CA HIS A 156 -7.39 13.30 -1.20
C HIS A 156 -6.56 14.56 -1.41
N PRO A 157 -5.92 15.10 -0.35
CA PRO A 157 -5.21 16.35 -0.47
C PRO A 157 -3.95 16.19 -1.32
N LYS A 158 -3.53 17.25 -2.00
CA LYS A 158 -2.28 17.29 -2.77
C LYS A 158 -1.07 16.86 -1.91
N SER A 159 -1.06 17.23 -0.64
CA SER A 159 -0.02 16.87 0.34
C SER A 159 0.17 15.35 0.46
N LEU A 160 -0.89 14.54 0.31
CA LEU A 160 -0.80 13.08 0.32
C LEU A 160 0.01 12.57 -0.87
N TRP A 161 -0.28 13.07 -2.07
CA TRP A 161 0.43 12.68 -3.29
C TRP A 161 1.88 13.16 -3.29
N ASP A 162 2.14 14.36 -2.78
CA ASP A 162 3.49 14.90 -2.61
C ASP A 162 4.31 14.09 -1.61
N TYR A 163 3.72 13.73 -0.46
CA TYR A 163 4.35 12.87 0.55
C TYR A 163 4.70 11.49 -0.02
N ARG A 164 3.75 10.85 -0.71
CA ARG A 164 3.95 9.52 -1.34
C ARG A 164 5.07 9.57 -2.39
N MET A 165 5.14 10.64 -3.19
CA MET A 165 6.18 10.83 -4.19
C MET A 165 7.56 11.04 -3.54
N ALA A 166 7.67 11.90 -2.52
CA ALA A 166 8.92 12.07 -1.78
C ALA A 166 9.38 10.76 -1.12
N HIS A 167 8.44 10.02 -0.52
CA HIS A 167 8.70 8.71 0.06
C HIS A 167 9.18 7.69 -1.00
N ALA A 168 8.62 7.71 -2.20
CA ALA A 168 9.07 6.86 -3.30
C ALA A 168 10.47 7.25 -3.80
N PHE A 169 10.70 8.54 -4.04
CA PHE A 169 11.97 9.03 -4.59
C PHE A 169 13.13 8.87 -3.61
N ALA A 170 12.89 8.98 -2.31
CA ALA A 170 13.90 8.66 -1.31
C ALA A 170 14.35 7.20 -1.41
N ARG A 171 13.40 6.26 -1.51
CA ARG A 171 13.70 4.83 -1.66
C ARG A 171 14.41 4.53 -2.98
N LEU A 172 13.96 5.12 -4.09
CA LEU A 172 14.61 4.96 -5.39
C LEU A 172 16.04 5.51 -5.40
N ALA A 173 16.25 6.71 -4.84
CA ALA A 173 17.57 7.31 -4.73
C ALA A 173 18.51 6.45 -3.86
N ALA A 174 18.03 5.93 -2.73
CA ALA A 174 18.80 5.00 -1.90
C ALA A 174 19.19 3.73 -2.67
N ARG A 175 18.24 3.15 -3.42
CA ARG A 175 18.49 1.96 -4.27
C ARG A 175 19.44 2.21 -5.43
N ARG A 176 19.56 3.46 -5.89
CA ARG A 176 20.57 3.91 -6.88
C ARG A 176 21.91 4.32 -6.24
N GLY A 177 22.05 4.19 -4.92
CA GLY A 177 23.25 4.63 -4.19
C GLY A 177 23.39 6.16 -4.04
N ASN A 178 22.38 6.93 -4.43
CA ASN A 178 22.40 8.39 -4.31
C ASN A 178 21.93 8.84 -2.91
N LYS A 179 22.85 8.79 -1.94
CA LYS A 179 22.58 9.12 -0.53
C LYS A 179 22.08 10.56 -0.35
N ALA A 180 22.66 11.51 -1.07
CA ALA A 180 22.32 12.93 -0.94
C ALA A 180 20.88 13.21 -1.39
N GLU A 181 20.48 12.68 -2.55
CA GLU A 181 19.10 12.81 -3.01
C GLU A 181 18.12 12.05 -2.11
N ALA A 182 18.50 10.86 -1.62
CA ALA A 182 17.66 10.13 -0.68
C ALA A 182 17.37 10.94 0.59
N ALA A 183 18.41 11.52 1.21
CA ALA A 183 18.29 12.36 2.40
C ALA A 183 17.44 13.61 2.13
N LYS A 184 17.62 14.27 0.98
CA LYS A 184 16.79 15.41 0.57
C LYS A 184 15.32 15.03 0.50
N GLN A 185 14.98 13.88 -0.09
CA GLN A 185 13.59 13.42 -0.22
C GLN A 185 12.99 12.98 1.12
N VAL A 186 13.77 12.40 2.03
CA VAL A 186 13.33 12.16 3.42
C VAL A 186 12.95 13.49 4.10
N ALA A 187 13.77 14.53 3.94
CA ALA A 187 13.48 15.85 4.50
C ALA A 187 12.23 16.50 3.87
N VAL A 188 11.98 16.28 2.56
CA VAL A 188 10.73 16.70 1.92
C VAL A 188 9.54 15.98 2.54
N ALA A 189 9.60 14.65 2.69
CA ALA A 189 8.53 13.86 3.27
C ALA A 189 8.18 14.30 4.70
N ARG A 190 9.19 14.58 5.55
CA ARG A 190 9.00 15.15 6.88
C ARG A 190 8.26 16.49 6.85
N ARG A 191 8.71 17.41 5.99
CA ARG A 191 8.07 18.73 5.85
C ARG A 191 6.60 18.62 5.45
N MET A 192 6.25 17.67 4.57
CA MET A 192 4.85 17.46 4.18
C MET A 192 3.99 17.03 5.38
N LEU A 193 4.47 16.11 6.20
CA LEU A 193 3.79 15.69 7.43
C LEU A 193 3.66 16.84 8.44
N ASP A 194 4.70 17.67 8.59
CA ASP A 194 4.66 18.82 9.50
C ASP A 194 3.67 19.90 9.05
N SER A 195 3.55 20.11 7.74
CA SER A 195 2.72 21.16 7.16
C SER A 195 1.22 20.82 7.06
N ASP A 196 0.86 19.53 7.02
CA ASP A 196 -0.52 19.05 6.92
C ASP A 196 -0.80 18.00 7.98
N THR A 197 -1.21 18.48 9.16
CA THR A 197 -1.50 17.63 10.32
C THR A 197 -2.71 16.71 10.09
N ALA A 198 -3.62 17.05 9.18
CA ALA A 198 -4.77 16.21 8.87
C ALA A 198 -4.35 14.97 8.07
N MET A 199 -3.51 15.16 7.05
CA MET A 199 -2.87 14.07 6.31
C MET A 199 -1.92 13.26 7.21
N ALA A 200 -1.13 13.94 8.05
CA ALA A 200 -0.16 13.30 8.92
C ALA A 200 -0.77 12.27 9.88
N ARG A 201 -2.00 12.49 10.39
CA ARG A 201 -2.70 11.51 11.25
C ARG A 201 -2.74 10.10 10.67
N GLN A 202 -2.79 9.98 9.34
CA GLN A 202 -2.81 8.67 8.66
C GLN A 202 -1.43 8.20 8.19
N GLN A 203 -0.51 9.13 7.92
CA GLN A 203 0.74 8.84 7.22
C GLN A 203 1.99 8.83 8.11
N GLU A 204 1.96 9.49 9.26
CA GLU A 204 3.10 9.66 10.19
C GLU A 204 3.73 8.32 10.58
N ARG A 205 2.90 7.28 10.75
CA ARG A 205 3.37 5.93 11.09
C ARG A 205 4.31 5.30 10.06
N PHE A 206 4.29 5.76 8.82
CA PHE A 206 5.18 5.23 7.77
C PHE A 206 6.52 5.94 7.70
N PHE A 207 6.71 7.04 8.44
CA PHE A 207 7.94 7.82 8.36
C PHE A 207 9.18 7.06 8.90
N PRO A 208 9.12 6.35 10.05
CA PRO A 208 10.26 5.52 10.49
C PRO A 208 10.64 4.44 9.47
N TYR A 209 9.64 3.82 8.82
CA TYR A 209 9.90 2.88 7.73
C TYR A 209 10.70 3.53 6.58
N LEU A 210 10.34 4.76 6.18
CA LEU A 210 11.08 5.49 5.15
C LEU A 210 12.54 5.73 5.54
N VAL A 211 12.77 6.26 6.74
CA VAL A 211 14.11 6.58 7.23
C VAL A 211 14.95 5.30 7.33
N GLY A 212 14.39 4.26 7.93
CA GLY A 212 15.05 2.97 8.08
C GLY A 212 15.38 2.29 6.75
N TYR A 213 14.48 2.37 5.77
CA TYR A 213 14.74 1.87 4.41
C TYR A 213 15.93 2.59 3.77
N VAL A 214 15.94 3.93 3.81
CA VAL A 214 17.04 4.72 3.23
C VAL A 214 18.35 4.40 3.93
N ALA A 215 18.36 4.32 5.26
CA ALA A 215 19.53 3.98 6.05
C ALA A 215 20.08 2.58 5.68
N LEU A 216 19.21 1.57 5.57
CA LEU A 216 19.59 0.21 5.17
C LEU A 216 20.30 0.19 3.81
N TYR A 217 19.71 0.82 2.79
CA TYR A 217 20.26 0.80 1.44
C TYR A 217 21.41 1.77 1.21
N THR A 218 21.66 2.68 2.14
CA THR A 218 22.82 3.58 2.11
C THR A 218 23.93 3.20 3.09
N GLY A 219 23.77 2.09 3.83
CA GLY A 219 24.79 1.48 4.68
C GLY A 219 24.85 2.01 6.12
N ASP A 220 23.90 2.84 6.55
CA ASP A 220 23.79 3.27 7.94
C ASP A 220 22.96 2.24 8.74
N LEU A 221 23.62 1.15 9.14
CA LEU A 221 22.93 0.03 9.80
C LEU A 221 22.41 0.38 11.20
N ALA A 222 23.03 1.34 11.89
CA ALA A 222 22.59 1.76 13.21
C ALA A 222 21.26 2.52 13.12
N THR A 223 21.16 3.49 12.21
CA THR A 223 19.89 4.19 11.97
C THR A 223 18.84 3.25 11.38
N ALA A 224 19.24 2.32 10.50
CA ALA A 224 18.31 1.35 9.93
C ALA A 224 17.65 0.48 11.01
N GLU A 225 18.44 -0.06 11.96
CA GLU A 225 17.92 -0.85 13.07
C GLU A 225 16.96 -0.05 13.94
N ALA A 226 17.36 1.15 14.36
CA ALA A 226 16.56 1.99 15.25
C ALA A 226 15.19 2.33 14.63
N GLU A 227 15.19 2.81 13.38
CA GLU A 227 13.96 3.28 12.72
C GLU A 227 13.07 2.15 12.24
N LEU A 228 13.63 1.01 11.79
CA LEU A 228 12.82 -0.16 11.44
C LEU A 228 12.24 -0.85 12.67
N THR A 229 12.97 -0.88 13.80
CA THR A 229 12.43 -1.36 15.09
C THR A 229 11.26 -0.50 15.54
N LYS A 230 11.40 0.82 15.45
CA LYS A 230 10.29 1.75 15.69
C LYS A 230 9.12 1.46 14.72
N ALA A 231 9.39 1.31 13.42
CA ALA A 231 8.35 1.07 12.42
C ALA A 231 7.52 -0.19 12.73
N VAL A 232 8.15 -1.32 13.04
CA VAL A 232 7.46 -2.59 13.34
C VAL A 232 6.78 -2.65 14.71
N THR A 233 6.97 -1.64 15.56
CA THR A 233 6.33 -1.55 16.88
C THR A 233 5.21 -0.49 16.92
N MET A 234 5.09 0.34 15.88
CA MET A 234 4.05 1.37 15.80
C MET A 234 2.68 0.78 15.49
N PRO A 235 1.60 1.18 16.21
CA PRO A 235 0.24 0.77 15.94
C PRO A 235 -0.16 0.91 14.46
N GLY A 236 -0.58 -0.20 13.86
CA GLY A 236 -0.98 -0.30 12.46
C GLY A 236 0.11 -0.85 11.53
N ASN A 237 1.37 -0.92 11.99
CA ASN A 237 2.49 -1.46 11.21
C ASN A 237 3.01 -2.80 11.75
N GLN A 238 2.65 -3.19 12.97
CA GLN A 238 3.20 -4.39 13.62
C GLN A 238 3.03 -5.70 12.85
N ASN A 239 2.08 -5.76 11.92
CA ASN A 239 1.82 -6.92 11.07
C ASN A 239 2.27 -6.73 9.61
N ASP A 240 3.01 -5.67 9.29
CA ASP A 240 3.54 -5.44 7.94
C ASP A 240 4.73 -6.39 7.68
N PRO A 241 4.58 -7.40 6.80
CA PRO A 241 5.63 -8.39 6.59
C PRO A 241 6.91 -7.78 6.02
N PHE A 242 6.79 -6.75 5.19
CA PHE A 242 7.93 -6.14 4.52
C PHE A 242 8.81 -5.38 5.50
N GLN A 243 8.21 -4.70 6.48
CA GLN A 243 8.98 -3.98 7.51
C GLN A 243 9.76 -4.96 8.41
N HIS A 244 9.19 -6.11 8.74
CA HIS A 244 9.91 -7.18 9.45
C HIS A 244 11.04 -7.77 8.59
N TYR A 245 10.80 -7.97 7.29
CA TYR A 245 11.85 -8.42 6.35
C TYR A 245 13.02 -7.44 6.29
N LEU A 246 12.76 -6.14 6.20
CA LEU A 246 13.82 -5.13 6.15
C LEU A 246 14.63 -5.10 7.46
N LEU A 247 13.98 -5.27 8.61
CA LEU A 247 14.69 -5.38 9.89
C LEU A 247 15.56 -6.66 9.95
N ALA A 248 15.09 -7.77 9.37
CA ALA A 248 15.89 -8.98 9.21
C ALA A 248 17.14 -8.74 8.35
N GLU A 249 17.02 -7.99 7.25
CA GLU A 249 18.14 -7.60 6.39
C GLU A 249 19.17 -6.74 7.14
N VAL A 250 18.74 -5.86 8.05
CA VAL A 250 19.65 -5.11 8.92
C VAL A 250 20.46 -6.07 9.80
N PHE A 251 19.81 -6.97 10.52
CA PHE A 251 20.52 -7.92 11.39
C PHE A 251 21.43 -8.86 10.60
N ALA A 252 21.02 -9.30 9.41
CA ALA A 252 21.86 -10.11 8.53
C ALA A 252 23.13 -9.35 8.14
N LYS A 253 23.02 -8.07 7.75
CA LYS A 253 24.18 -7.22 7.40
C LYS A 253 25.09 -6.89 8.58
N LYS A 254 24.55 -6.90 9.81
CA LYS A 254 25.34 -6.76 11.05
C LYS A 254 26.02 -8.07 11.49
N GLY A 255 25.77 -9.19 10.81
CA GLY A 255 26.29 -10.51 11.19
C GLY A 255 25.49 -11.21 12.30
N GLU A 256 24.31 -10.69 12.66
CA GLU A 256 23.44 -11.24 13.71
C GLU A 256 22.49 -12.30 13.14
N ALA A 257 23.05 -13.40 12.62
CA ALA A 257 22.34 -14.40 11.84
C ALA A 257 21.12 -15.03 12.54
N ALA A 258 21.21 -15.29 13.85
CA ALA A 258 20.10 -15.86 14.63
C ALA A 258 18.88 -14.94 14.67
N LYS A 259 19.09 -13.64 14.95
CA LYS A 259 18.02 -12.64 14.97
C LYS A 259 17.43 -12.42 13.58
N ALA A 260 18.29 -12.37 12.56
CA ALA A 260 17.85 -12.26 11.18
C ALA A 260 16.92 -13.42 10.79
N LYS A 261 17.31 -14.67 11.11
CA LYS A 261 16.51 -15.86 10.82
C LYS A 261 15.14 -15.85 11.51
N GLU A 262 15.08 -15.43 12.77
CA GLU A 262 13.82 -15.29 13.50
C GLU A 262 12.89 -14.27 12.82
N LEU A 263 13.43 -13.11 12.43
CA LEU A 263 12.66 -12.07 11.76
C LEU A 263 12.24 -12.45 10.34
N TYR A 264 13.07 -13.17 9.57
CA TYR A 264 12.65 -13.73 8.28
C TYR A 264 11.48 -14.70 8.45
N LYS A 265 11.53 -15.59 9.45
CA LYS A 265 10.40 -16.49 9.76
C LYS A 265 9.13 -15.68 10.09
N LYS A 266 9.24 -14.69 10.97
CA LYS A 266 8.11 -13.81 11.32
C LYS A 266 7.56 -13.06 10.10
N ALA A 267 8.43 -12.53 9.25
CA ALA A 267 8.05 -11.84 8.02
C ALA A 267 7.30 -12.77 7.06
N TYR A 268 7.76 -14.03 6.91
CA TYR A 268 7.08 -15.06 6.13
C TYR A 268 5.68 -15.38 6.68
N ASP A 269 5.57 -15.57 7.99
CA ASP A 269 4.31 -15.91 8.67
C ASP A 269 3.29 -14.77 8.56
N LEU A 270 3.75 -13.52 8.57
CA LEU A 270 2.91 -12.33 8.37
C LEU A 270 2.54 -12.09 6.89
N ALA A 271 3.29 -12.63 5.93
CA ALA A 271 3.10 -12.42 4.50
C ALA A 271 1.96 -13.27 3.93
N THR A 272 0.74 -13.06 4.44
CA THR A 272 -0.49 -13.79 4.03
C THR A 272 -1.39 -13.00 3.09
N GLY A 273 -1.07 -11.71 2.87
CA GLY A 273 -1.82 -10.84 1.97
C GLY A 273 -1.57 -11.12 0.50
N HIS A 274 -2.47 -10.61 -0.35
CA HIS A 274 -2.32 -10.60 -1.81
C HIS A 274 -2.14 -9.15 -2.27
N ASN A 275 -0.97 -8.61 -1.96
CA ASN A 275 -0.53 -7.21 -2.11
C ASN A 275 1.01 -7.15 -2.23
N PRO A 276 1.62 -6.00 -2.60
CA PRO A 276 3.06 -5.94 -2.83
C PRO A 276 3.93 -6.34 -1.62
N PRO A 277 3.68 -5.87 -0.38
CA PRO A 277 4.47 -6.28 0.78
C PRO A 277 4.55 -7.80 0.93
N ALA A 278 3.42 -8.51 0.81
CA ALA A 278 3.40 -9.96 0.92
C ALA A 278 3.99 -10.66 -0.32
N ALA A 279 3.71 -10.14 -1.52
CA ALA A 279 4.18 -10.69 -2.78
C ALA A 279 5.72 -10.72 -2.86
N PHE A 280 6.39 -9.66 -2.40
CA PHE A 280 7.84 -9.67 -2.27
C PHE A 280 8.31 -10.51 -1.09
N THR A 281 7.75 -10.26 0.11
CA THR A 281 8.32 -10.79 1.35
C THR A 281 8.21 -12.30 1.43
N ARG A 282 7.10 -12.88 0.99
CA ARG A 282 6.85 -14.32 1.15
C ARG A 282 7.91 -15.20 0.47
N PRO A 283 8.19 -15.08 -0.84
CA PRO A 283 9.25 -15.86 -1.48
C PRO A 283 10.64 -15.50 -0.93
N ALA A 284 10.94 -14.21 -0.73
CA ALA A 284 12.25 -13.76 -0.26
C ALA A 284 12.58 -14.28 1.15
N ALA A 285 11.62 -14.16 2.08
CA ALA A 285 11.78 -14.64 3.45
C ALA A 285 11.87 -16.17 3.52
N ARG A 286 11.15 -16.91 2.66
CA ARG A 286 11.25 -18.37 2.57
C ARG A 286 12.68 -18.80 2.20
N GLU A 287 13.26 -18.17 1.20
CA GLU A 287 14.63 -18.43 0.76
C GLU A 287 15.62 -18.13 1.89
N LYS A 288 15.51 -16.96 2.53
CA LYS A 288 16.41 -16.54 3.61
C LYS A 288 16.27 -17.34 4.90
N ALA A 289 15.06 -17.79 5.25
CA ALA A 289 14.83 -18.62 6.43
C ALA A 289 15.30 -20.07 6.22
N GLY A 290 15.21 -20.57 4.98
CA GLY A 290 15.66 -21.91 4.58
C GLY A 290 17.15 -22.02 4.26
N SER A 291 17.81 -20.92 3.93
CA SER A 291 19.27 -20.86 3.71
C SER A 291 20.01 -21.00 5.03
N GLY A 292 20.19 -22.24 5.47
CA GLY A 292 20.98 -22.63 6.63
C GLY A 292 22.05 -23.64 6.26
N THR A 293 23.07 -23.20 5.52
CA THR A 293 24.44 -23.74 5.48
C THR A 293 25.37 -22.68 4.96
#